data_AF-A0A0J6FVP7-F1
#
_entry.id   AF-A0A0J6FVP7-F1
#
_cell.length_a   1.000
_cell.length_b   1.000
_cell.length_c   1.000
_cell.angle_alpha   90.00
_cell.angle_beta   90.00
_cell.angle_gamma   90.00
#
_symmetry.space_group_name_H-M   'P 1'
#
loop_
_entity.id
_entity.type
_entity.pdbx_description
1 polymer ?
#
loop_
_entity_poly.entity_id
_entity_poly.type
_entity_poly.pdbx_seq_one_letter_code
_entity_poly.pdbx_strand_id
1 'polypeptide(L)' 'MKILRIFLATIVVSLSIYGLITGTTRTILPYLMLLMGGTFLVMGVSEFQERKPVALTSFLVAGFSIFVGIYAF' A
#
# COMPACT_ATOMS: atom_id res chain seq x y z
N MET A 1 2.22 -11.31 -10.47
CA MET A 1 1.94 -10.43 -9.30
C MET A 1 3.02 -10.45 -8.20
N LYS A 2 3.74 -11.56 -7.96
CA LYS A 2 4.74 -11.64 -6.87
C LYS A 2 5.90 -10.64 -6.97
N ILE A 3 6.51 -10.50 -8.15
CA ILE A 3 7.61 -9.53 -8.37
C ILE A 3 7.16 -8.09 -8.11
N LEU A 4 6.00 -7.69 -8.63
CA LEU A 4 5.47 -6.33 -8.47
C LEU A 4 5.16 -6.03 -7.00
N ARG A 5 4.57 -7.00 -6.29
CA ARG A 5 4.31 -6.89 -4.85
C ARG A 5 5.59 -6.72 -4.03
N ILE A 6 6.62 -7.51 -4.33
CA ILE A 6 7.92 -7.41 -3.65
C ILE A 6 8.54 -6.03 -3.91
N PHE A 7 8.52 -5.57 -5.17
CA PHE A 7 9.07 -4.27 -5.54
C PHE A 7 8.37 -3.11 -4.80
N LEU A 8 7.03 -3.08 -4.80
CA LEU A 8 6.28 -2.06 -4.06
C LEU A 8 6.54 -2.15 -2.55
N ALA A 9 6.57 -3.35 -1.98
CA ALA A 9 6.85 -3.54 -0.55
C ALA A 9 8.26 -3.03 -0.18
N THR A 10 9.27 -3.28 -1.01
CA THR A 10 10.62 -2.76 -0.81
C THR A 10 10.65 -1.23 -0.81
N ILE A 11 9.90 -0.58 -1.71
CA ILE A 11 9.78 0.90 -1.74
C ILE A 11 9.12 1.41 -0.46
N VAL A 12 8.00 0.81 -0.04
CA VAL A 12 7.27 1.19 1.19
C VAL A 12 8.17 1.08 2.42
N VAL A 13 8.91 -0.02 2.55
CA VAL A 13 9.82 -0.22 3.69
C VAL A 13 10.96 0.80 3.65
N SER A 14 11.55 1.05 2.48
CA SER A 14 12.64 2.02 2.34
C SER A 14 12.20 3.45 2.68
N LEU A 15 11.03 3.88 2.20
CA LEU A 15 10.47 5.19 2.56
C LEU A 15 10.10 5.29 4.04
N SER A 16 9.61 4.19 4.64
CA SER A 16 9.29 4.16 6.07
C SER A 16 10.53 4.34 6.93
N ILE A 17 11.62 3.62 6.58
CA ILE A 17 12.92 3.77 7.25
C ILE A 17 13.45 5.19 7.06
N TYR A 18 13.40 5.73 5.85
CA TYR A 18 13.82 7.10 5.57
C TYR A 18 13.06 8.11 6.43
N GLY A 19 11.72 8.06 6.43
CA GLY A 19 10.90 8.98 7.22
C GLY A 19 11.13 8.88 8.73
N LEU A 20 11.41 7.66 9.23
CA LEU A 20 11.76 7.44 10.63
C LEU A 20 13.11 8.09 10.99
N ILE A 21 14.11 7.96 10.13
CA ILE A 21 15.45 8.52 10.36
C ILE A 21 15.43 10.05 10.24
N THR A 22 14.73 10.60 9.25
CA THR A 22 14.70 12.05 8.98
C THR A 22 13.68 12.82 9.84
N GLY A 23 12.83 12.12 10.60
CA GLY A 23 11.74 12.73 11.36
C GLY A 23 10.62 13.34 10.50
N THR A 24 10.65 13.12 9.18
CA THR A 24 9.64 13.64 8.24
C THR A 24 8.48 12.65 8.02
N THR A 25 8.25 11.75 8.98
CA THR A 25 7.19 10.74 8.94
C THR A 25 5.84 11.33 8.58
N ARG A 26 5.49 12.51 9.10
CA ARG A 26 4.18 13.14 8.85
C ARG A 26 3.98 13.55 7.39
N THR A 27 5.03 14.00 6.73
CA THR A 27 5.02 14.39 5.31
C THR A 27 5.04 13.17 4.38
N ILE A 28 5.67 12.08 4.82
CA ILE A 28 5.83 10.84 4.03
C ILE A 28 4.64 9.89 4.20
N LEU A 29 3.89 10.01 5.31
CA LEU A 29 2.72 9.19 5.62
C LEU A 29 1.69 9.10 4.47
N PRO A 30 1.24 10.21 3.84
CA PRO A 30 0.27 10.13 2.74
C PRO A 30 0.83 9.33 1.55
N TYR A 31 2.11 9.52 1.21
CA TYR A 31 2.79 8.73 0.17
C TYR A 31 2.87 7.25 0.51
N LEU A 32 3.17 6.91 1.78
CA LEU A 32 3.18 5.53 2.26
C LEU A 32 1.79 4.88 2.18
N MET A 33 0.73 5.60 2.53
CA MET A 33 -0.64 5.10 2.43
C MET A 33 -1.08 4.88 0.99
N LEU A 34 -0.69 5.76 0.05
CA LEU A 34 -0.93 5.57 -1.38
C LEU A 34 -0.20 4.32 -1.91
N LEU A 35 1.07 4.14 -1.56
CA LEU A 35 1.86 2.99 -1.96
C LEU A 35 1.32 1.68 -1.35
N MET A 36 0.93 1.70 -0.07
CA MET A 36 0.23 0.59 0.59
C MET A 36 -1.08 0.26 -0.14
N GLY A 37 -1.90 1.25 -0.46
CA GLY A 37 -3.12 1.06 -1.23
C GLY A 37 -2.86 0.37 -2.57
N GLY A 38 -1.81 0.79 -3.28
CA GLY A 38 -1.32 0.12 -4.49
C GLY A 38 -0.93 -1.35 -4.26
N THR A 39 -0.24 -1.67 -3.16
CA THR A 39 0.11 -3.08 -2.84
C THR A 39 -1.12 -3.95 -2.57
N PHE A 40 -2.11 -3.41 -1.86
CA PHE A 40 -3.35 -4.12 -1.55
C PHE A 40 -4.23 -4.29 -2.80
N LEU A 41 -4.21 -3.35 -3.74
CA LEU A 41 -4.86 -3.50 -5.05
C LEU A 41 -4.26 -4.67 -5.85
N VAL A 42 -2.92 -4.72 -5.96
CA VAL A 42 -2.23 -5.82 -6.66
C VAL A 42 -2.51 -7.17 -5.98
N MET A 43 -2.58 -7.17 -4.64
CA MET A 43 -2.91 -8.36 -3.86
C MET A 43 -4.37 -8.79 -4.05
N GLY A 44 -5.32 -7.85 -3.99
CA GLY A 44 -6.74 -8.10 -4.21
C GLY A 44 -7.02 -8.66 -5.62
N VAL A 45 -6.37 -8.13 -6.65
CA VAL A 45 -6.45 -8.68 -8.02
C VAL A 45 -5.90 -10.10 -8.07
N SER A 46 -4.76 -10.36 -7.43
CA SER A 46 -4.16 -11.70 -7.38
C SER A 46 -5.04 -12.72 -6.64
N GLU A 47 -5.65 -12.32 -5.53
CA GLU A 47 -6.53 -13.18 -4.73
C GLU A 47 -7.89 -13.41 -5.40
N PHE A 48 -8.38 -12.41 -6.16
CA PHE A 48 -9.60 -12.53 -6.95
C PHE A 48 -9.44 -13.55 -8.07
N GLN A 49 -8.26 -13.60 -8.69
CA GLN A 49 -7.91 -14.63 -9.67
C GLN A 49 -7.91 -16.05 -9.06
N GLU A 50 -7.55 -16.18 -7.79
CA GLU A 50 -7.59 -17.44 -7.05
C GLU A 50 -8.98 -17.74 -6.40
N ARG A 51 -10.01 -16.92 -6.70
CA ARG A 51 -11.36 -17.00 -6.13
C ARG A 51 -11.39 -17.04 -4.59
N LYS A 52 -10.42 -16.39 -3.95
CA LYS A 52 -10.35 -16.31 -2.49
C LYS A 52 -11.25 -15.18 -1.98
N PRO A 53 -12.07 -15.39 -0.93
CA PRO A 53 -12.94 -14.36 -0.38
C PRO A 53 -12.16 -13.17 0.21
N VAL A 54 -10.89 -13.39 0.58
CA VAL A 54 -9.95 -12.35 1.06
C VAL A 54 -9.72 -11.23 0.04
N ALA A 55 -9.96 -11.49 -1.25
CA ALA A 55 -9.82 -10.50 -2.30
C ALA A 55 -10.66 -9.24 -2.05
N LEU A 56 -11.91 -9.40 -1.60
CA LEU A 56 -12.80 -8.26 -1.30
C LEU A 56 -12.27 -7.41 -0.16
N THR A 57 -11.74 -8.04 0.90
CA THR A 57 -11.10 -7.33 2.00
C THR A 57 -9.86 -6.56 1.53
N SER A 58 -9.06 -7.16 0.64
CA SER A 58 -7.88 -6.52 0.05
C SER A 58 -8.27 -5.30 -0.81
N PHE A 59 -9.36 -5.37 -1.57
CA PHE A 59 -9.90 -4.22 -2.31
C PHE A 59 -10.42 -3.10 -1.40
N LEU A 60 -11.13 -3.44 -0.33
CA LEU A 60 -11.60 -2.47 0.67
C LEU A 60 -10.44 -1.74 1.35
N VAL A 61 -9.43 -2.48 1.80
CA VAL A 61 -8.21 -1.91 2.42
C VAL A 61 -7.48 -1.02 1.42
N ALA A 62 -7.41 -1.42 0.15
CA ALA A 62 -6.78 -0.61 -0.88
C ALA A 62 -7.51 0.72 -1.11
N GLY A 63 -8.83 0.67 -1.27
CA GLY A 63 -9.66 1.87 -1.44
C GLY A 63 -9.56 2.81 -0.25
N PHE A 64 -9.64 2.28 0.96
CA PHE A 64 -9.47 3.07 2.19
C PHE A 64 -8.08 3.70 2.27
N SER A 65 -7.01 2.94 2.01
CA SER A 65 -5.63 3.44 2.08
C SER A 65 -5.37 4.55 1.06
N ILE A 66 -5.93 4.43 -0.15
CA ILE A 66 -5.85 5.48 -1.17
C ILE A 66 -6.62 6.73 -0.73
N PHE A 67 -7.84 6.56 -0.22
CA PHE A 67 -8.65 7.67 0.25
C PHE A 67 -7.96 8.44 1.38
N VAL A 68 -7.45 7.75 2.39
CA VAL A 68 -6.70 8.39 3.49
C VAL A 68 -5.42 9.03 2.97
N GLY A 69 -4.70 8.38 2.06
CA GLY A 69 -3.49 8.95 1.45
C GLY A 69 -3.73 10.26 0.70
N ILE A 70 -4.86 10.38 -0.02
CA ILE A 70 -5.27 11.62 -0.69
C ILE A 70 -5.74 12.68 0.33
N TYR A 71 -6.48 12.28 1.36
CA TYR A 71 -6.98 13.21 2.37
C TYR A 71 -5.86 13.77 3.28
N ALA A 72 -4.83 12.97 3.54
CA ALA A 72 -3.70 13.34 4.40
C ALA A 72 -2.60 14.12 3.66
N PHE A 73 -2.78 14.37 2.37
CA PHE A 73 -1.92 15.20 1.53
C PHE A 73 -2.16 16.68 1.81
#